data_AF-A0A1Q5NBU4-F1
#
_entry.id   AF-A0A1Q5NBU4-F1
#
_cell.length_a   1.000
_cell.length_b   1.000
_cell.length_c   1.000
_cell.angle_alpha   90.00
_cell.angle_beta   90.00
_cell.angle_gamma   90.00
#
_symmetry.space_group_name_H-M   'P 1'
#
loop_
_entity.id
_entity.type
_entity.pdbx_description
1 polymer ?
#
loop_
_entity_poly.entity_id
_entity_poly.type
_entity_poly.pdbx_seq_one_letter_code
_entity_poly.pdbx_strand_id
1 'polypeptide(L)'
;MRPERQDGSGGGGLQIPMAWMYAEYIADELLRTGELMEPATLEYRAGRDALALTVFLSDGAVAEALPATRVDELRLLTACGAPWRGWVCERLDALEAARGGPEPDLALARAAWRWLEDTELLAADLDAIGPPPGEPADGPRDPEAEGAVAQVWTPAWQLGLPLGHLSIHLY
;
A
#
# COMPACT_ATOMS: atom_id res chain seq x y z
N MET A 1 -19.95 -25.73 52.40
CA MET A 1 -19.78 -25.16 51.04
C MET A 1 -18.31 -24.82 50.85
N ARG A 2 -17.65 -25.44 49.87
CA ARG A 2 -16.25 -25.16 49.49
C ARG A 2 -16.29 -24.22 48.27
N PRO A 3 -15.43 -23.19 48.19
CA PRO A 3 -15.32 -22.40 46.97
C PRO A 3 -14.59 -23.22 45.90
N GLU A 4 -15.20 -23.28 44.72
CA GLU A 4 -14.59 -23.89 43.54
C GLU A 4 -13.39 -23.03 43.11
N ARG A 5 -12.21 -23.67 43.02
CA ARG A 5 -11.06 -23.11 42.33
C ARG A 5 -11.34 -23.18 40.84
N GLN A 6 -11.51 -22.02 40.20
CA GLN A 6 -11.45 -21.90 38.75
C GLN A 6 -9.97 -21.85 38.34
N ASP A 7 -9.38 -23.02 38.10
CA ASP A 7 -8.19 -23.15 37.25
C ASP A 7 -8.67 -23.66 35.88
N GLY A 8 -8.36 -22.94 34.80
CA GLY A 8 -8.71 -23.41 33.46
C GLY A 8 -8.48 -22.41 32.33
N SER A 9 -7.20 -22.20 31.99
CA SER A 9 -6.66 -21.73 30.71
C SER A 9 -7.63 -21.65 29.52
N GLY A 10 -7.82 -20.44 28.99
CA GLY A 10 -8.54 -20.18 27.74
C GLY A 10 -8.02 -18.96 26.97
N GLY A 11 -6.72 -18.66 27.05
CA GLY A 11 -6.08 -17.54 26.34
C GLY A 11 -5.65 -17.89 24.92
N GLY A 12 -6.53 -18.53 24.14
CA GLY A 12 -6.29 -18.91 22.74
C GLY A 12 -7.09 -18.04 21.75
N GLY A 13 -7.41 -16.80 22.13
CA GLY A 13 -8.10 -15.87 21.24
C GLY A 13 -7.18 -15.51 20.08
N LEU A 14 -7.57 -15.83 18.85
CA LEU A 14 -6.96 -15.30 17.63
C LEU A 14 -6.87 -13.77 17.79
N GLN A 15 -5.64 -13.24 17.91
CA GLN A 15 -5.43 -11.81 17.97
C GLN A 15 -5.83 -11.21 16.62
N ILE A 16 -6.83 -10.32 16.64
CA ILE A 16 -7.29 -9.61 15.44
C ILE A 16 -6.29 -8.49 15.15
N PRO A 17 -5.70 -8.41 13.93
CA PRO A 17 -4.70 -7.41 13.58
C PRO A 17 -5.35 -6.05 13.29
N MET A 18 -5.80 -5.39 14.36
CA MET A 18 -6.59 -4.16 14.27
C MET A 18 -5.80 -2.98 13.70
N ALA A 19 -4.49 -2.88 13.99
CA ALA A 19 -3.67 -1.76 13.54
C ALA A 19 -3.41 -1.84 12.02
N TRP A 20 -3.13 -3.04 11.51
CA TRP A 20 -2.97 -3.28 10.08
C TRP A 20 -4.29 -3.07 9.33
N MET A 21 -5.40 -3.63 9.82
CA MET A 21 -6.72 -3.45 9.19
C MET A 21 -7.13 -1.97 9.11
N TYR A 22 -6.83 -1.20 10.16
CA TYR A 22 -7.08 0.24 10.16
C TYR A 22 -6.20 0.96 9.13
N ALA A 23 -4.92 0.60 9.02
CA ALA A 23 -4.02 1.16 8.03
C ALA A 23 -4.46 0.85 6.59
N GLU A 24 -4.92 -0.38 6.32
CA GLU A 24 -5.52 -0.76 5.03
C GLU A 24 -6.76 0.04 4.71
N TYR A 25 -7.66 0.22 5.68
CA TYR A 25 -8.87 1.01 5.51
C TYR A 25 -8.55 2.47 5.14
N ILE A 26 -7.63 3.11 5.86
CA ILE A 26 -7.19 4.48 5.55
C ILE A 26 -6.57 4.56 4.15
N ALA A 27 -5.71 3.62 3.78
CA ALA A 27 -5.07 3.60 2.47
C ALA A 27 -6.08 3.46 1.33
N ASP A 28 -7.05 2.58 1.52
CA ASP A 28 -8.15 2.30 0.59
C ASP A 28 -9.05 3.53 0.41
N GLU A 29 -9.39 4.23 1.49
CA GLU A 29 -10.16 5.49 1.44
C GLU A 29 -9.40 6.63 0.75
N LEU A 30 -8.09 6.77 1.00
CA LEU A 30 -7.24 7.75 0.31
C LEU A 30 -7.21 7.49 -1.19
N LEU A 31 -7.04 6.24 -1.61
CA LEU A 31 -7.00 5.87 -3.03
C LEU A 31 -8.34 6.03 -3.72
N ARG A 32 -9.44 5.66 -3.07
CA ARG A 32 -10.79 5.85 -3.62
C ARG A 32 -11.08 7.32 -3.86
N THR A 33 -10.72 8.18 -2.92
CA THR A 33 -10.90 9.64 -3.07
C THR A 33 -10.10 10.18 -4.26
N GLY A 34 -8.91 9.63 -4.52
CA GLY A 34 -8.08 10.05 -5.65
C GLY A 34 -8.57 9.58 -7.03
N GLU A 35 -9.42 8.54 -7.10
CA GLU A 35 -9.93 7.92 -8.35
C GLU A 35 -8.85 7.65 -9.42
N LEU A 36 -7.61 7.36 -8.99
CA LEU A 36 -6.47 7.26 -9.90
C LEU A 36 -6.39 5.92 -10.64
N MET A 37 -6.90 4.84 -10.04
CA MET A 37 -6.87 3.47 -10.58
C MET A 37 -8.12 2.70 -10.20
N GLU A 38 -8.53 1.74 -11.03
CA GLU A 38 -9.64 0.84 -10.69
C GLU A 38 -9.26 -0.10 -9.52
N PRO A 39 -10.13 -0.32 -8.52
CA PRO A 39 -9.81 -1.11 -7.32
C PRO A 39 -9.38 -2.57 -7.55
N ALA A 40 -9.68 -3.14 -8.72
CA ALA A 40 -9.32 -4.52 -9.06
C ALA A 40 -7.91 -4.66 -9.66
N THR A 41 -7.20 -3.55 -9.90
CA THR A 41 -5.90 -3.53 -10.56
C THR A 41 -4.74 -3.81 -9.60
N LEU A 42 -3.61 -4.30 -10.13
CA LEU A 42 -2.42 -4.55 -9.32
C LEU A 42 -1.75 -3.24 -8.87
N GLU A 43 -1.91 -2.19 -9.66
CA GLU A 43 -1.47 -0.83 -9.41
C GLU A 43 -2.23 -0.25 -8.22
N TYR A 44 -3.55 -0.41 -8.18
CA TYR A 44 -4.35 -0.02 -7.02
C TYR A 44 -3.89 -0.73 -5.76
N ARG A 45 -3.65 -2.05 -5.83
CA ARG A 45 -3.09 -2.80 -4.71
C ARG A 45 -1.71 -2.28 -4.30
N ALA A 46 -0.84 -1.98 -5.27
CA ALA A 46 0.49 -1.44 -5.00
C ALA A 46 0.42 -0.10 -4.27
N GLY A 47 -0.47 0.80 -4.70
CA GLY A 47 -0.73 2.05 -4.00
C GLY A 47 -1.24 1.81 -2.59
N ARG A 48 -2.20 0.89 -2.43
CA ARG A 48 -2.87 0.63 -1.16
C ARG A 48 -1.91 0.04 -0.16
N ASP A 49 -1.16 -0.98 -0.56
CA ASP A 49 -0.22 -1.68 0.31
C ASP A 49 0.96 -0.73 0.69
N ALA A 50 1.40 0.16 -0.21
CA ALA A 50 2.42 1.18 0.09
C ALA A 50 1.91 2.25 1.08
N LEU A 51 0.68 2.73 0.91
CA LEU A 51 0.04 3.66 1.86
C LEU A 51 -0.21 3.00 3.22
N ALA A 52 -0.73 1.78 3.24
CA ALA A 52 -1.01 1.04 4.47
C ALA A 52 0.26 0.82 5.29
N LEU A 53 1.37 0.42 4.64
CA LEU A 53 2.68 0.36 5.27
C LEU A 53 3.11 1.70 5.85
N THR A 54 2.95 2.78 5.09
CA THR A 54 3.33 4.11 5.55
C THR A 54 2.51 4.52 6.78
N VAL A 55 1.19 4.31 6.77
CA VAL A 55 0.29 4.62 7.89
C VAL A 55 0.63 3.78 9.12
N PHE A 56 0.81 2.47 8.94
CA PHE A 56 1.11 1.52 10.00
C PHE A 56 2.45 1.82 10.68
N LEU A 57 3.52 2.03 9.89
CA LEU A 57 4.88 2.24 10.39
C LEU A 57 5.13 3.65 10.95
N SER A 58 4.22 4.60 10.71
CA SER A 58 4.29 5.97 11.23
C SER A 58 3.62 6.14 12.61
N ASP A 59 3.50 5.05 13.38
CA ASP A 59 2.95 5.03 14.74
C ASP A 59 1.45 5.40 14.81
N GLY A 60 0.62 4.47 14.29
CA GLY A 60 -0.82 4.61 14.07
C GLY A 60 -1.67 4.79 15.33
N ALA A 61 -1.84 6.04 15.79
CA ALA A 61 -3.00 6.38 16.58
C ALA A 61 -4.25 6.35 15.68
N VAL A 62 -5.17 5.43 15.99
CA VAL A 62 -6.49 5.31 15.35
C VAL A 62 -7.27 6.59 15.59
N ALA A 63 -7.38 7.43 14.56
CA ALA A 63 -8.25 8.61 14.58
C ALA A 63 -9.50 8.31 13.74
N GLU A 64 -10.67 8.82 14.13
CA GLU A 64 -11.89 8.64 13.31
C GLU A 64 -11.77 9.30 11.92
N ALA A 65 -10.88 10.28 11.76
CA ALA A 65 -10.51 10.91 10.50
C ALA A 65 -9.02 11.28 10.49
N LEU A 66 -8.38 11.35 9.31
CA LEU A 66 -6.99 11.83 9.22
C LEU A 66 -6.89 13.33 9.51
N PRO A 67 -6.19 13.76 10.58
CA PRO A 67 -5.90 15.17 10.79
C PRO A 67 -5.01 15.71 9.67
N ALA A 68 -5.14 17.00 9.33
CA ALA A 68 -4.31 17.65 8.30
C ALA A 68 -2.80 17.48 8.55
N THR A 69 -2.37 17.52 9.82
CA THR A 69 -0.97 17.27 10.21
C THR A 69 -0.50 15.86 9.86
N ARG A 70 -1.39 14.86 9.92
CA ARG A 70 -1.09 13.48 9.54
C ARG A 70 -1.02 13.33 8.02
N VAL A 71 -1.88 14.03 7.29
CA VAL A 71 -1.82 14.08 5.82
C VAL A 71 -0.47 14.67 5.36
N ASP A 72 -0.02 15.77 5.96
CA ASP A 72 1.27 16.38 5.62
C ASP A 72 2.47 15.48 5.94
N GLU A 73 2.41 14.73 7.05
CA GLU A 73 3.42 13.72 7.38
C GLU A 73 3.47 12.60 6.33
N LEU A 74 2.31 12.08 5.92
CA LEU A 74 2.24 11.05 4.88
C LEU A 74 2.78 11.56 3.54
N ARG A 75 2.51 12.83 3.17
CA ARG A 75 3.09 13.47 1.97
C ARG A 75 4.61 13.48 2.03
N LEU A 76 5.17 13.87 3.17
CA LEU A 76 6.62 13.92 3.36
C LEU A 76 7.27 12.53 3.22
N LEU A 77 6.66 11.51 3.84
CA LEU A 77 7.17 10.14 3.81
C LEU A 77 7.08 9.50 2.42
N THR A 78 6.06 9.85 1.64
CA THR A 78 5.80 9.26 0.32
C THR A 78 6.46 10.01 -0.84
N ALA A 79 7.12 11.14 -0.59
CA ALA A 79 7.69 11.99 -1.64
C ALA A 79 8.87 11.36 -2.42
N CYS A 80 9.61 10.44 -1.80
CA CYS A 80 10.87 9.91 -2.34
C CYS A 80 10.98 8.38 -2.22
N GLY A 81 11.01 7.68 -3.36
CA GLY A 81 11.02 6.20 -3.42
C GLY A 81 12.18 5.48 -2.72
N ALA A 82 13.43 5.77 -3.08
CA ALA A 82 14.57 5.06 -2.50
C ALA A 82 14.72 5.28 -0.98
N PRO A 83 14.58 6.52 -0.45
CA PRO A 83 14.52 6.74 1.00
C PRO A 83 13.36 6.02 1.68
N TRP A 84 12.17 6.02 1.06
CA TRP A 84 10.99 5.34 1.61
C TRP A 84 11.21 3.84 1.77
N ARG A 85 11.78 3.15 0.76
CA ARG A 85 12.12 1.73 0.86
C ARG A 85 13.04 1.42 2.04
N GLY A 86 14.11 2.22 2.19
CA GLY A 86 15.04 2.06 3.32
C GLY A 86 14.33 2.25 4.66
N TRP A 87 13.52 3.30 4.78
CA TRP A 87 12.71 3.58 5.96
C TRP A 87 11.73 2.44 6.30
N VAL A 88 11.04 1.86 5.32
CA VAL A 88 10.13 0.71 5.55
C VAL A 88 10.88 -0.48 6.13
N CYS A 89 12.02 -0.84 5.53
CA CYS A 89 12.85 -1.97 5.99
C CYS A 89 13.32 -1.75 7.44
N GLU A 90 13.89 -0.58 7.72
CA GLU A 90 14.37 -0.21 9.06
C GLU A 90 13.26 -0.26 10.11
N ARG A 91 12.05 0.23 9.79
CA ARG A 91 10.93 0.24 10.72
C ARG A 91 10.36 -1.15 10.99
N LEU A 92 10.25 -1.99 9.96
CA LEU A 92 9.80 -3.37 10.12
C LEU A 92 10.78 -4.18 10.99
N ASP A 93 12.09 -4.02 10.76
CA ASP A 93 13.13 -4.68 11.55
C ASP A 93 13.13 -4.20 13.01
N ALA A 94 12.95 -2.89 13.24
CA ALA A 94 12.86 -2.32 14.59
C ALA A 94 11.63 -2.83 15.36
N LEU A 95 10.47 -2.93 14.70
CA LEU A 95 9.25 -3.46 15.32
C LEU A 95 9.39 -4.95 15.67
N GLU A 96 10.01 -5.74 14.79
CA GLU A 96 10.26 -7.16 15.04
C GLU A 96 11.17 -7.36 16.27
N ALA A 97 12.24 -6.58 16.36
CA ALA A 97 13.14 -6.61 17.52
C ALA A 97 12.44 -6.20 18.82
N ALA A 98 11.47 -5.27 18.77
CA ALA A 98 10.77 -4.77 19.95
C ALA A 98 9.67 -5.72 20.47
N ARG A 99 9.00 -6.48 19.59
CA ARG A 99 7.79 -7.26 19.96
C ARG A 99 8.08 -8.66 20.51
N GLY A 100 9.26 -9.23 20.24
CA GLY A 100 9.74 -10.45 20.91
C GLY A 100 8.87 -11.71 20.75
N GLY A 101 7.94 -11.73 19.79
CA GLY A 101 7.00 -12.82 19.57
C GLY A 101 6.08 -12.58 18.36
N PRO A 102 5.28 -13.58 17.95
CA PRO A 102 4.39 -13.46 16.80
C PRO A 102 3.35 -12.38 17.05
N GLU A 103 3.39 -11.35 16.21
CA GLU A 103 2.50 -10.19 16.25
C GLU A 103 1.76 -10.14 14.90
N PRO A 104 0.43 -10.27 14.90
CA PRO A 104 -0.33 -10.53 13.67
C PRO A 104 -0.34 -9.33 12.71
N ASP A 105 -0.32 -8.10 13.23
CA ASP A 105 -0.28 -6.88 12.42
C ASP A 105 1.03 -6.77 11.63
N LEU A 106 2.17 -7.03 12.29
CA LEU A 106 3.51 -7.03 11.72
C LEU A 106 3.67 -8.16 10.71
N ALA A 107 3.06 -9.32 10.94
CA ALA A 107 3.06 -10.41 9.97
C ALA A 107 2.35 -10.00 8.66
N LEU A 108 1.23 -9.29 8.74
CA LEU A 108 0.52 -8.76 7.57
C LEU A 108 1.32 -7.63 6.89
N ALA A 109 1.89 -6.71 7.67
CA ALA A 109 2.74 -5.66 7.14
C ALA A 109 3.96 -6.23 6.39
N ARG A 110 4.63 -7.24 6.94
CA ARG A 110 5.73 -7.96 6.28
C ARG A 110 5.26 -8.65 5.00
N ALA A 111 4.09 -9.27 5.00
CA ALA A 111 3.54 -9.90 3.81
C ALA A 111 3.26 -8.89 2.70
N ALA A 112 2.71 -7.71 3.04
CA ALA A 112 2.50 -6.62 2.11
C ALA A 112 3.81 -6.07 1.55
N TRP A 113 4.81 -5.82 2.41
CA TRP A 113 6.15 -5.39 1.96
C TRP A 113 6.78 -6.39 1.00
N ARG A 114 6.72 -7.67 1.35
CA ARG A 114 7.29 -8.74 0.51
C ARG A 114 6.58 -8.84 -0.83
N TRP A 115 5.25 -8.69 -0.86
CA TRP A 115 4.52 -8.64 -2.13
C TRP A 115 4.94 -7.44 -2.99
N LEU A 116 5.12 -6.27 -2.38
CA LEU A 116 5.55 -5.05 -3.09
C LEU A 116 6.98 -5.15 -3.65
N GLU A 117 7.87 -5.83 -2.93
CA GLU A 117 9.27 -6.04 -3.33
C GLU A 117 9.42 -7.14 -4.40
N ASP A 118 8.68 -8.25 -4.25
CA ASP A 118 8.80 -9.43 -5.11
C ASP A 118 7.97 -9.34 -6.40
N THR A 119 6.95 -8.48 -6.44
CA THR A 119 6.07 -8.35 -7.61
C THR A 119 6.60 -7.26 -8.54
N GLU A 120 6.79 -7.60 -9.81
CA GLU A 120 7.10 -6.61 -10.85
C GLU A 120 5.82 -6.22 -11.60
N LEU A 121 5.65 -4.92 -11.83
CA LEU A 121 4.58 -4.33 -12.62
C LEU A 121 5.17 -3.70 -13.88
N LEU A 122 4.39 -3.69 -14.96
CA LEU A 122 4.78 -3.05 -16.19
C LEU A 122 4.57 -1.54 -16.05
N ALA A 123 5.65 -0.76 -16.06
CA ALA A 123 5.61 0.70 -15.87
C ALA A 123 4.88 1.46 -17.01
N ALA A 124 4.49 0.75 -18.09
CA ALA A 124 3.94 1.33 -19.31
C ALA A 124 2.40 1.31 -19.40
N ASP A 125 1.66 0.78 -18.41
CA ASP A 125 0.19 0.72 -18.49
C ASP A 125 -0.53 1.84 -17.72
N LEU A 126 0.06 3.04 -17.70
CA LEU A 126 -0.71 4.28 -17.46
C LEU A 126 -1.39 4.78 -18.75
N ASP A 127 -1.05 4.20 -19.91
CA ASP A 127 -1.73 4.45 -21.19
C ASP A 127 -3.11 3.77 -21.26
N ALA A 128 -3.44 2.86 -20.34
CA ALA A 128 -4.81 2.38 -20.13
C ALA A 128 -5.75 3.48 -19.61
N ILE A 129 -5.21 4.59 -19.10
CA ILE A 129 -5.91 5.87 -18.92
C ILE A 129 -5.92 6.62 -20.26
N GLY A 130 -6.27 5.92 -21.34
CA GLY A 130 -6.57 6.54 -22.62
C GLY A 130 -7.93 7.25 -22.55
N PRO A 131 -8.14 8.35 -23.30
CA PRO A 131 -9.49 8.91 -23.46
C PRO A 131 -10.45 7.81 -23.96
N PRO A 132 -11.76 7.89 -23.64
CA PRO A 132 -12.73 6.88 -24.03
C PRO A 132 -12.67 6.60 -25.54
N PRO A 133 -12.98 5.37 -26.00
CA PRO A 133 -12.77 4.97 -27.38
C PRO A 133 -13.70 5.79 -28.29
N GLY A 134 -13.13 6.82 -28.89
CA GLY A 134 -13.90 7.79 -29.68
C GLY A 134 -12.98 8.73 -30.43
N GLU A 135 -12.36 8.23 -31.51
CA GLU A 135 -12.46 8.77 -32.88
C GLU A 135 -11.42 8.07 -33.78
N PRO A 136 -11.82 7.48 -34.93
CA PRO A 136 -10.88 6.86 -35.85
C PRO A 136 -10.09 7.95 -36.59
N ALA A 137 -8.79 8.03 -36.31
CA ALA A 137 -7.86 8.80 -37.14
C ALA A 137 -7.62 8.03 -38.45
N ASP A 138 -8.27 8.51 -39.51
CA ASP A 138 -8.17 7.99 -40.88
C ASP A 138 -6.79 8.35 -41.46
N GLY A 139 -5.92 7.36 -41.63
CA GLY A 139 -4.60 7.51 -42.25
C GLY A 139 -3.86 6.17 -42.33
N PRO A 140 -3.19 5.85 -43.46
CA PRO A 140 -2.50 4.58 -43.63
C PRO A 140 -1.30 4.52 -42.68
N ARG A 141 -1.39 3.62 -41.70
CA ARG A 141 -0.37 3.38 -40.69
C ARG A 141 0.52 2.24 -41.18
N ASP A 142 1.79 2.53 -41.48
CA ASP A 142 2.80 1.53 -41.78
C ASP A 142 2.97 0.60 -40.55
N PRO A 143 2.70 -0.71 -40.65
CA PRO A 143 2.59 -1.61 -39.50
C PRO A 143 3.93 -2.06 -38.88
N GLU A 144 5.07 -1.50 -39.31
CA GLU A 144 6.41 -2.01 -38.93
C GLU A 144 7.34 -0.97 -38.29
N ALA A 145 6.86 0.24 -37.99
CA ALA A 145 7.66 1.30 -37.35
C ALA A 145 7.05 1.85 -36.05
N GLU A 146 6.14 1.13 -35.40
CA GLU A 146 5.77 1.38 -34.01
C GLU A 146 6.77 0.67 -33.13
N GLY A 147 7.89 1.35 -32.90
CA GLY A 147 8.98 0.88 -32.05
C GLY A 147 8.42 0.32 -30.76
N ALA A 148 8.66 -0.98 -30.55
CA ALA A 148 8.36 -1.66 -29.30
C ALA A 148 8.98 -0.84 -28.16
N VAL A 149 8.16 -0.03 -27.50
CA VAL A 149 8.57 0.69 -26.29
C VAL A 149 9.01 -0.41 -25.35
N ALA A 150 10.31 -0.43 -25.02
CA ALA A 150 10.88 -1.49 -24.21
C ALA A 150 10.04 -1.61 -22.93
N GLN A 151 9.41 -2.77 -22.74
CA GLN A 151 8.59 -3.03 -21.56
C GLN A 151 9.48 -2.92 -20.32
N VAL A 152 9.30 -1.85 -19.55
CA VAL A 152 10.05 -1.63 -18.31
C VAL A 152 9.28 -2.28 -17.18
N TRP A 153 9.81 -3.37 -16.67
CA TRP A 153 9.32 -4.03 -15.47
C TRP A 153 9.96 -3.38 -14.24
N THR A 154 9.13 -2.97 -13.28
CA THR A 154 9.60 -2.34 -12.04
C THR A 154 8.93 -3.01 -10.84
N PRO A 155 9.61 -3.11 -9.69
CA PRO A 155 8.98 -3.57 -8.46
C PRO A 155 7.73 -2.75 -8.14
N ALA A 156 6.68 -3.41 -7.66
CA ALA A 156 5.37 -2.81 -7.44
C ALA A 156 5.42 -1.58 -6.53
N TRP A 157 6.33 -1.54 -5.54
CA TRP A 157 6.51 -0.35 -4.70
C TRP A 157 6.95 0.90 -5.47
N GLN A 158 7.68 0.76 -6.58
CA GLN A 158 8.14 1.90 -7.37
C GLN A 158 7.00 2.61 -8.08
N LEU A 159 5.93 1.89 -8.41
CA LEU A 159 4.71 2.44 -8.98
C LEU A 159 3.68 2.81 -7.90
N GLY A 160 3.51 1.93 -6.91
CA GLY A 160 2.56 2.10 -5.82
C GLY A 160 2.84 3.35 -4.97
N LEU A 161 4.11 3.66 -4.71
CA LEU A 161 4.43 4.82 -3.86
C LEU A 161 4.05 6.16 -4.51
N PRO A 162 4.42 6.47 -5.77
CA PRO A 162 3.92 7.67 -6.45
C PRO A 162 2.39 7.72 -6.53
N LEU A 163 1.73 6.58 -6.79
CA LEU A 163 0.27 6.51 -6.83
C LEU A 163 -0.33 6.91 -5.47
N GLY A 164 0.17 6.32 -4.37
CA GLY A 164 -0.25 6.68 -3.03
C GLY A 164 0.04 8.14 -2.68
N HIS A 165 1.21 8.66 -3.08
CA HIS A 165 1.56 10.07 -2.89
C HIS A 165 0.55 11.02 -3.55
N LEU A 166 0.18 10.74 -4.80
CA LEU A 166 -0.81 11.53 -5.54
C LEU A 166 -2.19 11.45 -4.88
N SER A 167 -2.63 10.29 -4.41
CA SER A 167 -3.89 10.16 -3.67
C SER A 167 -3.95 11.03 -2.42
N ILE A 168 -2.83 11.19 -1.69
CA ILE A 168 -2.78 12.07 -0.51
C ILE A 168 -2.88 13.56 -0.91
N HIS A 169 -2.49 13.94 -2.13
CA HIS A 169 -2.69 15.31 -2.62
C HIS A 169 -4.12 15.59 -3.09
N LEU A 170 -4.86 14.56 -3.48
CA LEU A 170 -6.24 14.65 -3.96
C LEU A 170 -7.29 14.54 -2.85
N TYR A 171 -6.92 14.00 -1.70
CA TYR A 171 -7.71 13.97 -0.48
C TYR A 171 -7.75 15.33 0.24
#